data_AF-A0A9E4JQF2-F1
#
_entry.id   AF-A0A9E4JQF2-F1
#
_cell.length_a   1.000
_cell.length_b   1.000
_cell.length_c   1.000
_cell.angle_alpha   90.00
_cell.angle_beta   90.00
_cell.angle_gamma   90.00
#
_symmetry.space_group_name_H-M   'P 1'
#
loop_
_entity.id
_entity.type
_entity.pdbx_description
1 polymer ?
#
loop_
_entity_poly.entity_id
_entity_poly.type
_entity_poly.pdbx_seq_one_letter_code
_entity_poly.pdbx_strand_id
1 'polypeptide(L)'
;MYYGYRCYNKDREALGWLYTAVSEQELNAIAKEDFLVWCKRWKTKRGAEKNFDYYNQRWHYKSDGGYLQIEQMPELETHQLKDYRETKKRWDKQNVDKVKESKAKYDADNPVWSIRFKDEDGNVLEWLNEERWDNESNQELLMRKLRKLMNLENQGY
;
A
#
# COMPACT_ATOMS: atom_id res chain seq x y z
N MET A 1 -10.73 4.34 -16.42
CA MET A 1 -11.15 5.71 -16.04
C MET A 1 -10.41 6.25 -14.79
N TYR A 2 -9.81 7.44 -14.91
CA TYR A 2 -9.15 8.20 -13.83
C TYR A 2 -9.63 9.67 -13.85
N TYR A 3 -9.52 10.35 -12.71
CA TYR A 3 -9.72 11.80 -12.55
C TYR A 3 -8.37 12.47 -12.31
N GLY A 4 -8.20 13.68 -12.82
CA GLY A 4 -6.99 14.49 -12.63
C GLY A 4 -7.34 15.96 -12.48
N TYR A 5 -6.32 16.79 -12.29
CA TYR A 5 -6.50 18.24 -12.29
C TYR A 5 -6.15 18.80 -13.65
N ARG A 6 -7.13 19.37 -14.34
CA ARG A 6 -6.95 20.16 -15.55
C ARG A 6 -6.47 21.56 -15.17
N CYS A 7 -5.38 22.01 -15.78
CA CYS A 7 -4.77 23.31 -15.54
C CYS A 7 -5.34 24.35 -16.51
N TYR A 8 -5.78 25.48 -15.97
CA TYR A 8 -6.23 26.65 -16.72
C TYR A 8 -5.36 27.87 -16.37
N ASN A 9 -5.18 28.77 -17.35
CA ASN A 9 -4.64 30.11 -17.09
C ASN A 9 -5.76 31.07 -16.65
N LYS A 10 -5.40 32.33 -16.35
CA LYS A 10 -6.36 33.38 -15.98
C LYS A 10 -7.41 33.67 -17.06
N ASP A 11 -7.05 33.44 -18.32
CA ASP A 11 -7.89 33.65 -19.50
C ASP A 11 -8.81 32.44 -19.81
N ARG A 12 -8.82 31.43 -18.91
CA ARG A 12 -9.61 30.19 -19.01
C ARG A 12 -9.18 29.27 -20.16
N GLU A 13 -7.98 29.44 -20.67
CA GLU A 13 -7.39 28.53 -21.65
C GLU A 13 -6.81 27.31 -20.94
N ALA A 14 -7.08 26.13 -21.50
CA ALA A 14 -6.57 24.87 -20.96
C ALA A 14 -5.10 24.67 -21.32
N LEU A 15 -4.25 24.58 -20.30
CA LEU A 15 -2.80 24.40 -20.44
C LEU A 15 -2.37 22.93 -20.44
N GLY A 16 -3.21 22.02 -19.92
CA GLY A 16 -2.93 20.59 -19.83
C GLY A 16 -3.36 20.01 -18.49
N TRP A 17 -2.69 18.96 -18.04
CA TRP A 17 -2.95 18.26 -16.79
C TRP A 17 -1.83 18.50 -15.78
N LEU A 18 -2.17 18.59 -14.49
CA LEU A 18 -1.21 18.89 -13.44
C LEU A 18 -0.21 17.74 -13.24
N TYR A 19 1.06 18.09 -13.35
CA TYR A 19 2.21 17.27 -13.01
C TYR A 19 2.99 17.93 -11.87
N THR A 20 3.51 17.11 -10.95
CA THR A 20 4.46 17.55 -9.94
C THR A 20 5.72 16.71 -10.01
N ALA A 21 6.89 17.35 -9.96
CA ALA A 21 8.15 16.63 -9.83
C ALA A 21 8.20 15.80 -8.52
N VAL A 22 9.14 14.86 -8.42
CA VAL A 22 9.30 13.96 -7.25
C VAL A 22 9.47 14.72 -5.93
N SER A 23 10.07 15.91 -5.96
CA SER A 23 10.21 16.79 -4.79
C SER A 23 8.93 17.54 -4.41
N GLU A 24 7.86 17.43 -5.22
CA GLU A 24 6.62 18.22 -5.15
C GLU A 24 6.81 19.76 -5.15
N GLN A 25 8.03 20.25 -5.41
CA GLN A 25 8.34 21.68 -5.40
C GLN A 25 7.85 22.38 -6.67
N GLU A 26 7.92 21.71 -7.81
CA GLU A 26 7.54 22.26 -9.10
C GLU A 26 6.21 21.69 -9.59
N LEU A 27 5.28 22.58 -9.95
CA LEU A 27 3.99 22.24 -10.58
C LEU A 27 4.06 22.56 -12.06
N ASN A 28 3.88 21.62 -12.98
CA ASN A 28 3.84 21.91 -14.42
C ASN A 28 2.52 21.43 -15.03
N ALA A 29 2.13 22.00 -16.17
CA ALA A 29 1.03 21.49 -16.98
C ALA A 29 1.59 20.65 -18.13
N ILE A 30 1.04 19.46 -18.32
CA ILE A 30 1.40 18.56 -19.42
C ILE A 30 0.20 18.37 -20.33
N ALA A 31 0.32 18.75 -21.59
CA ALA A 31 -0.73 18.56 -22.60
C ALA A 31 -0.54 17.30 -23.46
N LYS A 32 0.70 16.81 -23.58
CA LYS A 32 1.04 15.64 -24.41
C LYS A 32 0.52 14.34 -23.78
N GLU A 33 -0.20 13.54 -24.57
CA GLU A 33 -0.85 12.30 -24.13
C GLU A 33 0.13 11.28 -23.54
N ASP A 34 1.29 11.09 -24.18
CA ASP A 34 2.33 10.14 -23.75
C ASP A 34 2.84 10.37 -22.32
N PHE A 35 2.72 11.60 -21.81
CA PHE A 35 3.24 11.99 -20.50
C PHE A 35 2.16 12.10 -19.42
N LEU A 36 0.89 11.84 -19.77
CA LEU A 36 -0.23 11.93 -18.81
C LEU A 36 -0.14 10.87 -17.70
N VAL A 37 0.59 9.79 -17.92
CA VAL A 37 0.84 8.75 -16.91
C VAL A 37 1.56 9.30 -15.67
N TRP A 38 2.32 10.38 -15.82
CA TRP A 38 3.04 11.04 -14.72
C TRP A 38 2.21 12.14 -14.02
N CYS A 39 1.08 12.54 -14.61
CA CYS A 39 0.21 13.54 -13.99
C CYS A 39 -0.47 13.00 -12.73
N LYS A 40 -0.83 13.92 -11.84
CA LYS A 40 -1.58 13.61 -10.63
C LYS A 40 -2.96 13.06 -11.02
N ARG A 41 -3.25 11.83 -10.58
CA ARG A 41 -4.46 11.09 -10.96
C ARG A 41 -5.04 10.26 -9.82
N TRP A 42 -6.36 10.11 -9.82
CA TRP A 42 -7.14 9.38 -8.81
C TRP A 42 -8.16 8.47 -9.47
N LYS A 43 -8.47 7.34 -8.82
CA LYS A 43 -9.53 6.43 -9.30
C LYS A 43 -10.93 7.01 -9.11
N THR A 44 -11.10 7.97 -8.21
CA THR A 44 -12.41 8.55 -7.86
C THR A 44 -12.31 10.06 -7.76
N LYS A 45 -13.39 10.76 -8.10
CA LYS A 45 -13.51 12.23 -7.95
C LYS A 45 -13.27 12.66 -6.50
N ARG A 46 -13.90 11.97 -5.54
CA ARG A 46 -13.71 12.21 -4.10
C ARG A 46 -12.26 12.08 -3.64
N GLY A 47 -11.47 11.22 -4.29
CA GLY A 47 -10.04 11.09 -4.01
C GLY A 47 -9.25 12.33 -4.43
N ALA A 48 -9.61 12.91 -5.58
CA ALA A 48 -9.02 14.15 -6.07
C ALA A 48 -9.45 15.36 -5.22
N GLU A 49 -10.69 15.42 -4.75
CA GLU A 49 -11.18 16.54 -3.92
C GLU A 49 -10.37 16.76 -2.63
N LYS A 50 -9.82 15.70 -2.02
CA LYS A 50 -9.11 15.78 -0.74
C LYS A 50 -7.94 16.77 -0.71
N ASN A 51 -7.21 16.88 -1.82
CA ASN A 51 -6.02 17.73 -1.91
C ASN A 51 -6.21 18.87 -2.92
N PHE A 52 -7.44 19.09 -3.39
CA PHE A 52 -7.71 20.02 -4.48
C PHE A 52 -7.32 21.44 -4.11
N ASP A 53 -7.79 21.94 -2.96
CA ASP A 53 -7.53 23.32 -2.52
C ASP A 53 -6.03 23.62 -2.40
N TYR A 54 -5.26 22.67 -1.85
CA TYR A 54 -3.81 22.77 -1.74
C TYR A 54 -3.14 22.97 -3.10
N TYR A 55 -3.46 22.11 -4.07
CA TYR A 55 -2.84 22.22 -5.40
C TYR A 55 -3.37 23.41 -6.20
N ASN A 56 -4.66 23.74 -6.05
CA ASN A 56 -5.29 24.86 -6.74
C ASN A 56 -4.68 26.19 -6.29
N GLN A 57 -4.47 26.37 -4.98
CA GLN A 57 -3.82 27.56 -4.44
C GLN A 57 -2.38 27.69 -4.97
N ARG A 58 -1.59 26.61 -4.97
CA ARG A 58 -0.23 26.63 -5.51
C ARG A 58 -0.20 26.92 -7.01
N TRP A 59 -1.14 26.35 -7.76
CA TRP A 59 -1.27 26.61 -9.19
C TRP A 59 -1.64 28.07 -9.45
N HIS A 60 -2.58 28.62 -8.69
CA HIS A 60 -2.99 30.02 -8.79
C HIS A 60 -1.82 30.98 -8.61
N TYR A 61 -0.97 30.75 -7.60
CA TYR A 61 0.24 31.55 -7.41
C TYR A 61 1.26 31.37 -8.54
N LYS A 62 1.47 30.14 -9.03
CA LYS A 62 2.45 29.87 -10.09
C LYS A 62 2.02 30.44 -11.45
N SER A 63 0.72 30.37 -11.77
CA SER A 63 0.18 30.68 -13.10
C SER A 63 -0.36 32.11 -13.23
N ASP A 64 -0.01 33.00 -12.28
CA ASP A 64 -0.47 34.39 -12.26
C ASP A 64 -2.01 34.48 -12.34
N GLY A 65 -2.70 33.76 -11.46
CA GLY A 65 -4.15 33.83 -11.35
C GLY A 65 -4.93 32.71 -12.06
N GLY A 66 -4.25 31.71 -12.63
CA GLY A 66 -4.91 30.51 -13.16
C GLY A 66 -5.56 29.64 -12.08
N TYR A 67 -6.20 28.54 -12.50
CA TYR A 67 -6.91 27.64 -11.60
C TYR A 67 -6.87 26.19 -12.10
N LEU A 68 -7.23 25.27 -11.21
CA LEU A 68 -7.38 23.86 -11.49
C LEU A 68 -8.86 23.48 -11.54
N GLN A 69 -9.20 22.45 -12.32
CA GLN A 69 -10.51 21.81 -12.30
C GLN A 69 -10.36 20.30 -12.24
N ILE A 70 -11.20 19.63 -11.45
CA ILE A 70 -11.22 18.17 -11.42
C ILE A 70 -11.99 17.67 -12.63
N GLU A 71 -11.30 16.97 -13.53
CA GLU A 71 -11.86 16.46 -14.76
C GLU A 71 -11.49 14.99 -14.98
N GLN A 72 -12.29 14.30 -15.80
CA GLN A 72 -11.98 12.94 -16.22
C GLN A 72 -10.80 12.97 -17.18
N MET A 73 -9.76 12.19 -16.87
CA MET A 73 -8.60 12.07 -17.74
C MET A 73 -8.90 11.17 -18.94
N PRO A 74 -8.23 11.41 -20.09
CA PRO A 74 -8.23 10.48 -21.21
C PRO A 74 -7.87 9.07 -20.75
N GLU A 75 -8.46 8.05 -21.39
CA GLU A 75 -8.08 6.68 -21.13
C GLU A 75 -6.68 6.42 -21.67
N LEU A 76 -5.71 6.31 -20.75
CA LEU A 76 -4.36 5.91 -21.10
C LEU A 76 -4.35 4.41 -21.31
N GLU A 77 -3.89 3.98 -22.48
CA GLU A 77 -3.63 2.57 -22.73
C GLU A 77 -2.67 2.03 -21.65
N THR A 78 -3.12 0.99 -20.95
CA THR A 78 -2.47 0.40 -19.78
C THR A 78 -1.11 -0.23 -20.09
N HIS A 79 -0.70 -0.25 -21.35
CA HIS A 79 0.49 -0.95 -21.85
C HIS A 79 1.83 -0.43 -21.27
N GLN A 80 1.86 0.75 -20.65
CA GLN A 80 3.11 1.35 -20.16
C GLN A 80 3.38 1.20 -18.66
N LEU A 81 2.41 0.74 -17.85
CA LEU A 81 2.62 0.53 -16.42
C LEU A 81 2.79 -0.95 -16.17
N LYS A 82 4.02 -1.45 -16.22
CA LYS A 82 4.34 -2.77 -15.65
C LYS A 82 3.76 -2.81 -14.25
N ASP A 83 2.87 -3.77 -13.99
CA ASP A 83 2.19 -3.87 -12.69
C ASP A 83 3.27 -3.92 -11.59
N TYR A 84 3.27 -2.91 -10.72
CA TYR A 84 4.25 -2.79 -9.65
C TYR A 84 4.28 -4.08 -8.82
N ARG A 85 3.13 -4.74 -8.66
CA ARG A 85 3.01 -6.02 -7.95
C ARG A 85 3.78 -7.13 -8.64
N GLU A 86 3.75 -7.21 -9.97
CA GLU A 86 4.52 -8.21 -10.70
C GLU A 86 6.01 -7.91 -10.66
N THR A 87 6.38 -6.65 -10.79
CA THR A 87 7.78 -6.23 -10.76
C THR A 87 8.39 -6.49 -9.39
N LYS A 88 7.66 -6.17 -8.32
CA LYS A 88 8.02 -6.51 -6.94
C LYS A 88 8.12 -8.02 -6.73
N LYS A 89 7.14 -8.81 -7.19
CA LYS A 89 7.20 -10.28 -7.10
C LYS A 89 8.43 -10.87 -7.79
N ARG A 90 8.83 -10.34 -8.95
CA ARG A 90 10.05 -10.78 -9.64
C ARG A 90 11.30 -10.41 -8.86
N TRP A 91 11.35 -9.21 -8.31
CA TRP A 91 12.47 -8.76 -7.49
C TRP A 91 12.60 -9.56 -6.19
N ASP A 92 11.49 -9.80 -5.48
CA ASP A 92 11.43 -10.59 -4.25
C ASP A 92 11.92 -12.03 -4.51
N LYS A 93 11.54 -12.63 -5.65
CA LYS A 93 12.04 -13.96 -6.07
C LYS A 93 13.53 -13.98 -6.38
N GLN A 94 14.10 -12.87 -6.86
CA GLN A 94 15.53 -12.77 -7.16
C GLN A 94 16.37 -12.41 -5.93
N ASN A 95 15.75 -11.84 -4.89
CA ASN A 95 16.42 -11.32 -3.69
C ASN A 95 15.87 -11.97 -2.41
N VAL A 96 15.65 -13.29 -2.45
CA VAL A 96 15.04 -14.04 -1.33
C VAL A 96 15.79 -13.82 -0.02
N ASP A 97 17.13 -13.83 -0.07
CA ASP A 97 17.97 -13.67 1.12
C ASP A 97 17.78 -12.31 1.78
N LYS A 98 17.73 -11.23 0.98
CA LYS A 98 17.51 -9.86 1.48
C LYS A 98 16.12 -9.68 2.07
N VAL A 99 15.11 -10.31 1.45
CA VAL A 99 13.74 -10.29 1.98
C VAL A 99 13.68 -11.03 3.31
N LYS A 100 14.36 -12.18 3.42
CA LYS A 100 14.43 -12.97 4.66
C LYS A 100 15.14 -12.21 5.78
N GLU A 101 16.27 -11.57 5.49
CA GLU A 101 17.02 -10.77 6.46
C GLU A 101 16.22 -9.55 6.93
N SER A 102 15.61 -8.82 5.99
CA SER A 102 14.77 -7.66 6.31
C SER A 102 13.54 -8.05 7.15
N LYS A 103 12.93 -9.20 6.83
CA LYS A 103 11.80 -9.74 7.60
C LYS A 103 12.24 -10.15 9.01
N ALA A 104 13.36 -10.84 9.14
CA ALA A 104 13.90 -11.23 10.44
C ALA A 104 14.20 -10.02 11.33
N LYS A 105 14.76 -8.95 10.75
CA LYS A 105 15.01 -7.70 11.46
C LYS A 105 13.70 -7.03 11.92
N TYR A 106 12.70 -6.94 11.04
CA TYR A 106 11.40 -6.38 11.38
C TYR A 106 10.69 -7.19 12.49
N ASP A 107 10.72 -8.52 12.38
CA ASP A 107 10.09 -9.43 13.34
C ASP A 107 10.82 -9.40 14.71
N ALA A 108 12.12 -9.12 14.74
CA ALA A 108 12.88 -8.90 15.97
C ALA A 108 12.51 -7.58 16.67
N ASP A 109 12.34 -6.50 15.90
CA ASP A 109 11.95 -5.18 16.42
C ASP A 109 10.45 -5.12 16.77
N ASN A 110 9.63 -5.95 16.12
CA ASN A 110 8.18 -6.03 16.29
C ASN A 110 7.76 -7.47 16.61
N PRO A 111 8.08 -7.97 17.82
CA PRO A 111 7.73 -9.32 18.20
C PRO A 111 6.23 -9.52 18.08
N VAL A 112 5.84 -10.56 17.34
CA VAL A 112 4.43 -10.91 17.18
C VAL A 112 3.96 -11.55 18.47
N TRP A 113 3.23 -10.79 19.29
CA TRP A 113 2.67 -11.25 20.58
C TRP A 113 1.46 -12.19 20.43
N SER A 114 0.95 -12.38 19.22
CA SER A 114 -0.20 -13.25 18.94
C SER A 114 0.13 -14.26 17.86
N ILE A 115 0.16 -15.54 18.21
CA ILE A 115 0.19 -16.60 17.20
C ILE A 115 -1.19 -16.65 16.53
N ARG A 116 -1.24 -16.48 15.20
CA ARG A 116 -2.44 -16.72 14.40
C ARG A 116 -2.21 -17.98 13.58
N PHE A 117 -2.89 -19.05 13.96
CA PHE A 117 -2.96 -20.25 13.13
C PHE A 117 -3.84 -19.94 11.91
N LYS A 118 -3.40 -20.38 10.74
CA LYS A 118 -4.26 -20.37 9.55
C LYS A 118 -5.21 -21.56 9.64
N ASP A 119 -6.39 -21.44 9.04
CA ASP A 119 -7.38 -22.54 9.03
C ASP A 119 -6.83 -23.82 8.35
N GLU A 120 -5.74 -23.71 7.60
CA GLU A 120 -5.00 -24.79 6.97
C GLU A 120 -4.08 -25.58 7.94
N ASP A 121 -3.88 -25.09 9.17
CA ASP A 121 -3.03 -25.72 10.19
C ASP A 121 -3.79 -26.81 10.97
N GLY A 122 -4.45 -27.73 10.25
CA GLY A 122 -5.29 -28.80 10.83
C GLY A 122 -4.56 -29.65 11.88
N ASN A 123 -3.27 -29.90 11.67
CA ASN A 123 -2.42 -30.63 12.62
C ASN A 123 -2.29 -29.92 13.97
N VAL A 124 -2.35 -28.59 14.00
CA VAL A 124 -2.27 -27.81 15.26
C VAL A 124 -3.59 -27.90 16.00
N LEU A 125 -4.72 -27.81 15.29
CA LEU A 125 -6.04 -27.97 15.88
C LEU A 125 -6.25 -29.38 16.42
N GLU A 126 -5.76 -30.39 15.70
CA GLU A 126 -5.77 -31.79 16.14
C GLU A 126 -4.93 -31.96 17.41
N TRP A 127 -3.67 -31.52 17.40
CA TRP A 127 -2.77 -31.57 18.56
C TRP A 127 -3.31 -30.84 19.80
N LEU A 128 -3.99 -29.70 19.59
CA LEU A 128 -4.67 -28.99 20.67
C LEU A 128 -5.81 -29.83 21.25
N ASN A 129 -6.64 -30.44 20.40
CA ASN A 129 -7.83 -31.17 20.86
C ASN A 129 -7.56 -32.57 21.43
N GLU A 130 -6.45 -33.23 21.07
CA GLU A 130 -6.10 -34.59 21.51
C GLU A 130 -6.14 -34.79 23.04
N GLU A 131 -5.72 -33.79 23.82
CA GLU A 131 -5.65 -33.89 25.29
C GLU A 131 -6.68 -32.99 25.99
N ARG A 132 -7.69 -32.49 25.27
CA ARG A 132 -8.67 -31.52 25.79
C ARG A 132 -9.56 -32.15 26.87
N TRP A 133 -9.80 -31.40 27.94
CA TRP A 133 -10.80 -31.78 28.95
C TRP A 133 -12.18 -31.18 28.64
N ASP A 134 -13.24 -31.89 29.01
CA ASP A 134 -14.63 -31.53 28.67
C ASP A 134 -15.05 -30.12 29.13
N ASN A 135 -14.46 -29.61 30.21
CA ASN A 135 -14.76 -28.29 30.78
C ASN A 135 -13.63 -27.27 30.57
N GLU A 136 -12.67 -27.53 29.69
CA GLU A 136 -11.51 -26.64 29.47
C GLU A 136 -11.79 -25.59 28.38
N SER A 137 -11.52 -24.32 28.71
CA SER A 137 -11.57 -23.23 27.74
C SER A 137 -10.39 -23.28 26.76
N ASN A 138 -10.56 -22.70 25.57
CA ASN A 138 -9.50 -22.68 24.55
C ASN A 138 -8.22 -21.99 25.06
N GLN A 139 -8.34 -21.02 25.96
CA GLN A 139 -7.20 -20.31 26.55
C GLN A 139 -6.45 -21.19 27.56
N GLU A 140 -7.16 -21.93 28.41
CA GLU A 140 -6.56 -22.86 29.38
C GLU A 140 -5.81 -24.00 28.68
N LEU A 141 -6.42 -24.56 27.63
CA LEU A 141 -5.82 -25.61 26.81
C LEU A 141 -4.50 -25.14 26.18
N LEU A 142 -4.51 -23.95 25.57
CA LEU A 142 -3.32 -23.36 24.95
C LEU A 142 -2.22 -23.11 25.98
N MET A 143 -2.56 -22.54 27.15
CA MET A 143 -1.59 -22.29 28.22
C MET A 143 -0.99 -23.58 28.79
N ARG A 144 -1.78 -24.64 28.96
CA ARG A 144 -1.31 -25.95 29.44
C ARG A 144 -0.32 -26.58 28.45
N LYS A 145 -0.65 -26.56 27.17
CA LYS A 145 0.20 -27.08 26.09
C LYS A 145 1.51 -26.29 25.97
N LEU A 146 1.46 -24.96 26.04
CA LEU A 146 2.66 -24.11 26.06
C LEU A 146 3.56 -24.41 27.26
N ARG A 147 3.00 -24.60 28.46
CA ARG A 147 3.77 -25.00 29.65
C ARG A 147 4.41 -26.37 29.48
N LYS A 148 3.73 -27.32 28.85
CA LYS A 148 4.28 -28.65 28.54
C LYS A 148 5.49 -28.54 27.62
N LEU A 149 5.41 -27.73 26.56
CA LEU A 149 6.52 -27.48 25.65
C LEU A 149 7.71 -26.81 26.36
N MET A 150 7.44 -25.77 27.17
CA MET A 150 8.48 -25.09 27.95
C MET A 150 9.19 -26.04 28.92
N ASN A 151 8.47 -26.98 29.53
CA ASN A 151 9.06 -27.97 30.42
C ASN A 151 9.93 -28.99 29.67
N LEU A 152 9.55 -29.38 28.45
CA LEU A 152 10.34 -30.28 27.60
C LEU A 152 11.65 -29.61 27.16
N GLU A 153 11.58 -28.36 26.72
CA GLU A 153 12.77 -27.57 26.34
C GLU A 153 13.74 -27.40 27.53
N ASN A 154 13.22 -27.12 28.73
CA ASN A 154 14.02 -27.04 29.95
C ASN A 154 14.63 -28.39 30.39
N GLN A 155 14.10 -29.51 29.89
CA GLN A 155 14.64 -30.86 30.12
C GLN A 155 15.64 -31.28 29.03
N GLY A 156 15.95 -30.41 28.06
CA GLY A 156 16.91 -30.66 27.00
C GLY A 156 16.37 -31.46 25.82
N TYR A 157 15.05 -31.46 25.61
CA TYR A 157 14.39 -31.97 24.40
C TYR A 157 14.32 -30.92 23.29
#